data_AF-A0A318NRS6-F1
#
_entry.id   AF-A0A318NRS6-F1
#
_cell.length_a   1.000
_cell.length_b   1.000
_cell.length_c   1.000
_cell.angle_alpha   90.00
_cell.angle_beta   90.00
_cell.angle_gamma   90.00
#
_symmetry.space_group_name_H-M   'P 1'
#
loop_
_entity.id
_entity.type
_entity.pdbx_description
1 polymer ?
#
loop_
_entity_poly.entity_id
_entity_poly.type
_entity_poly.pdbx_seq_one_letter_code
_entity_poly.pdbx_strand_id
1 'polypeptide(L)'
;MSSPHSKSAAVSAVLLALDEGRTPERPVFREAVRSLLAVLAERAPGRSVEVRVPPYGAIQCVPGPRHTRGNPPNVVEMAADTWVELATGRIGWAEAVAEGRVQMSGVRADLSAYLPL
;
A
#
# COMPACT_ATOMS: atom_id res chain seq x y z
N MET A 1 7.60 -0.41 -20.40
CA MET A 1 8.62 -0.01 -19.41
C MET A 1 8.38 -0.84 -18.18
N SER A 2 9.32 -1.68 -17.78
CA SER A 2 9.14 -2.57 -16.61
C SER A 2 9.06 -1.75 -15.34
N SER A 3 7.94 -1.83 -14.63
CA SER A 3 7.76 -1.12 -13.36
C SER A 3 8.83 -1.54 -12.35
N PRO A 4 9.35 -0.63 -11.49
CA PRO A 4 10.49 -0.90 -10.61
C PRO A 4 10.29 -2.08 -9.65
N HIS A 5 9.05 -2.38 -9.26
CA HIS A 5 8.72 -3.52 -8.40
C HIS A 5 9.02 -4.88 -9.05
N SER A 6 9.17 -4.97 -10.39
CA SER A 6 9.52 -6.21 -11.08
C SER A 6 10.91 -6.75 -10.73
N LYS A 7 11.74 -5.98 -10.01
CA LYS A 7 13.10 -6.37 -9.62
C LYS A 7 13.22 -6.86 -8.17
N SER A 8 12.20 -6.67 -7.32
CA SER A 8 12.27 -7.13 -5.93
C SER A 8 11.95 -8.63 -5.85
N ALA A 9 12.93 -9.43 -5.40
CA ALA A 9 12.75 -10.87 -5.22
C ALA A 9 11.64 -11.20 -4.21
N ALA A 10 11.53 -10.43 -3.12
CA ALA A 10 10.48 -10.61 -2.13
C ALA A 10 9.08 -10.32 -2.71
N VAL A 11 8.92 -9.24 -3.47
CA VAL A 11 7.63 -8.92 -4.12
C VAL A 11 7.25 -10.02 -5.11
N SER A 12 8.17 -10.47 -5.95
CA SER A 12 7.93 -11.57 -6.89
C SER A 12 7.57 -12.88 -6.18
N ALA A 13 8.25 -13.21 -5.07
CA ALA A 13 7.96 -14.40 -4.29
C ALA A 13 6.58 -14.35 -3.62
N VAL A 14 6.15 -13.18 -3.13
CA VAL A 14 4.79 -12.99 -2.61
C VAL A 14 3.77 -13.20 -3.71
N LEU A 15 3.94 -12.54 -4.85
CA LEU A 15 3.00 -12.64 -5.97
C LEU A 15 2.85 -14.08 -6.47
N LEU A 16 3.96 -14.82 -6.62
CA LEU A 16 3.92 -16.22 -7.03
C LEU A 16 3.14 -17.08 -6.02
N ALA A 17 3.37 -16.89 -4.72
CA ALA A 17 2.65 -17.64 -3.70
C ALA A 17 1.16 -17.30 -3.70
N LEU A 18 0.78 -16.03 -3.86
CA LEU A 18 -0.62 -15.60 -3.97
C LEU A 18 -1.31 -16.21 -5.21
N ASP A 19 -0.64 -16.21 -6.37
CA ASP A 19 -1.15 -16.83 -7.61
C ASP A 19 -1.41 -18.34 -7.43
N GLU A 20 -0.61 -19.00 -6.61
CA GLU A 20 -0.77 -20.42 -6.26
C GLU A 20 -1.76 -20.66 -5.10
N GLY A 21 -2.40 -19.62 -4.56
CA GLY A 21 -3.31 -19.70 -3.42
C GLY A 21 -2.60 -20.07 -2.10
N ARG A 22 -1.28 -19.86 -2.02
CA ARG A 22 -0.46 -20.11 -0.83
C ARG A 22 -0.19 -18.82 -0.07
N THR A 23 -0.06 -18.93 1.25
CA THR A 23 0.37 -17.82 2.09
C THR A 23 1.90 -17.74 2.12
N PRO A 24 2.52 -16.64 1.65
CA PRO A 24 3.96 -16.42 1.81
C PRO A 24 4.41 -16.47 3.26
N GLU A 25 5.67 -16.85 3.48
CA GLU A 25 6.26 -16.80 4.81
C GLU A 25 6.29 -15.37 5.36
N ARG A 26 6.12 -15.23 6.68
CA ARG A 26 6.06 -13.93 7.36
C ARG A 26 7.24 -12.99 7.05
N PRO A 27 8.50 -13.46 6.97
CA PRO A 27 9.63 -12.60 6.60
C PRO A 27 9.52 -12.05 5.17
N VAL A 28 9.07 -12.89 4.23
CA VAL A 28 8.90 -12.52 2.82
C VAL A 28 7.82 -11.45 2.66
N PHE A 29 6.68 -11.63 3.33
CA PHE A 29 5.65 -10.59 3.39
C PHE A 29 6.16 -9.29 4.01
N ARG A 30 6.88 -9.37 5.12
CA ARG A 30 7.42 -8.20 5.81
C ARG A 30 8.34 -7.39 4.89
N GLU A 31 9.23 -8.07 4.18
CA GLU A 31 10.15 -7.43 3.25
C GLU A 31 9.40 -6.77 2.09
N ALA A 32 8.55 -7.53 1.38
CA ALA A 32 7.78 -7.01 0.25
C ALA A 32 6.93 -5.79 0.62
N VAL A 33 6.18 -5.87 1.73
CA VAL A 33 5.35 -4.77 2.22
C VAL A 33 6.19 -3.54 2.53
N ARG A 34 7.28 -3.69 3.30
CA ARG A 34 8.12 -2.55 3.70
C ARG A 34 8.83 -1.92 2.52
N SER A 35 9.29 -2.71 1.55
CA SER A 35 9.90 -2.21 0.32
C SER A 35 8.91 -1.37 -0.48
N LEU A 36 7.69 -1.86 -0.68
CA LEU A 36 6.66 -1.11 -1.42
C LEU A 36 6.20 0.14 -0.66
N LEU A 37 6.03 0.08 0.66
CA LEU A 37 5.73 1.28 1.47
C LEU A 37 6.85 2.32 1.34
N ALA A 38 8.12 1.91 1.37
CA ALA A 38 9.23 2.83 1.18
C ALA A 38 9.19 3.50 -0.21
N VAL A 39 8.87 2.75 -1.27
CA VAL A 39 8.72 3.30 -2.62
C VAL A 39 7.58 4.34 -2.68
N LEU A 40 6.42 4.06 -2.05
CA LEU A 40 5.33 5.04 -1.99
C LEU A 40 5.77 6.32 -1.26
N ALA A 41 6.43 6.20 -0.11
CA ALA A 41 6.91 7.35 0.65
C ALA A 41 7.94 8.18 -0.13
N GLU A 42 8.79 7.54 -0.94
CA GLU A 42 9.76 8.21 -1.81
C GLU A 42 9.10 8.92 -2.99
N ARG A 43 8.12 8.28 -3.65
CA ARG A 43 7.38 8.87 -4.79
C ARG A 43 6.44 10.00 -4.38
N ALA A 44 5.85 9.90 -3.19
CA ALA A 44 4.88 10.86 -2.68
C ALA A 44 5.29 11.32 -1.27
N PRO A 45 6.39 12.08 -1.13
CA PRO A 45 6.87 12.50 0.18
C PRO A 45 5.85 13.43 0.85
N GLY A 46 5.60 13.19 2.14
CA GLY A 46 4.67 14.03 2.89
C GLY A 46 4.17 13.38 4.18
N ARG A 47 3.20 14.05 4.79
CA ARG A 47 2.62 13.66 6.10
C ARG A 47 1.13 13.87 6.16
N SER A 48 0.48 13.96 5.01
CA SER A 48 -0.94 14.25 4.93
C SER A 48 -1.78 12.98 5.05
N VAL A 49 -1.24 11.84 4.61
CA VAL A 49 -1.88 10.52 4.66
C VAL A 49 -0.99 9.51 5.40
N GLU A 50 -1.59 8.72 6.28
CA GLU A 50 -0.95 7.57 6.91
C GLU A 50 -1.43 6.27 6.26
N VAL A 51 -0.51 5.47 5.76
CA VAL A 51 -0.80 4.16 5.16
C VAL A 51 -0.35 3.07 6.11
N ARG A 52 -1.25 2.14 6.46
CA ARG A 52 -1.04 1.07 7.44
C ARG A 52 -1.26 -0.28 6.78
N VAL A 53 -0.28 -1.17 6.97
CA VAL A 53 -0.32 -2.55 6.52
C VAL A 53 0.06 -3.46 7.70
N PRO A 54 -0.85 -3.66 8.67
CA PRO A 54 -0.57 -4.48 9.84
C PRO A 54 -0.36 -5.95 9.44
N PRO A 55 0.56 -6.68 10.12
CA PRO A 55 1.45 -6.23 11.19
C PRO A 55 2.82 -5.72 10.70
N TYR A 56 2.98 -5.43 9.40
CA TYR A 56 4.29 -5.32 8.76
C TYR A 56 4.85 -3.90 8.73
N GLY A 57 4.01 -2.88 8.66
CA GLY A 57 4.49 -1.50 8.73
C GLY A 57 3.41 -0.44 8.53
N ALA A 58 3.82 0.80 8.72
CA ALA A 58 3.06 1.98 8.38
C ALA A 58 4.02 3.10 7.94
N ILE A 59 3.54 3.99 7.06
CA ILE A 59 4.27 5.17 6.62
C ILE A 59 3.36 6.40 6.63
N GLN A 60 3.98 7.57 6.58
CA GLN A 60 3.32 8.81 6.20
C GLN A 60 3.79 9.20 4.79
N CYS A 61 2.84 9.64 3.97
CA CYS A 61 3.09 10.07 2.60
C CYS A 61 2.07 11.14 2.19
N VAL A 62 2.12 11.50 0.91
CA VAL A 62 1.30 12.52 0.24
C VAL A 62 1.56 13.93 0.77
N PRO A 63 1.97 14.87 -0.11
CA PRO A 63 2.15 16.26 0.29
C PRO A 63 0.80 16.89 0.63
N GLY A 64 0.78 17.75 1.64
CA GLY A 64 -0.44 18.43 2.02
C GLY A 64 -0.42 18.92 3.47
N PRO A 65 -1.43 19.72 3.85
CA PRO A 65 -1.58 20.16 5.21
C PRO A 65 -1.74 18.96 6.13
N ARG A 66 -1.13 19.07 7.30
CA ARG A 66 -1.40 18.11 8.36
C ARG A 66 -2.83 18.33 8.83
N HIS A 67 -3.50 17.25 9.17
CA HIS A 67 -4.82 17.31 9.76
C HIS A 67 -4.84 18.23 11.00
N THR A 68 -5.78 19.18 11.02
CA THR A 68 -6.06 20.09 12.13
C THR A 68 -7.24 19.59 12.96
N ARG A 69 -7.27 19.91 14.26
CA ARG A 69 -8.35 19.52 15.19
C ARG A 69 -9.75 19.72 14.56
N GLY A 70 -10.57 18.67 14.55
CA GLY A 70 -11.97 18.71 14.08
C GLY A 70 -12.30 17.79 12.92
N ASN A 71 -11.36 17.52 12.01
CA ASN A 71 -11.55 16.50 10.96
C ASN A 71 -11.13 15.10 11.47
N PRO A 72 -11.39 14.01 10.75
CA PRO A 72 -10.70 12.74 10.99
C PRO A 72 -9.32 12.71 10.27
N PRO A 73 -8.32 11.99 10.81
CA PRO A 73 -7.02 11.85 10.16
C PRO A 73 -7.15 11.13 8.82
N ASN A 74 -6.34 11.49 7.82
CA ASN A 74 -6.31 10.73 6.57
C ASN A 74 -5.54 9.43 6.78
N VAL A 75 -6.26 8.32 6.89
CA VAL A 75 -5.70 6.99 7.15
C VAL A 75 -6.20 6.05 6.08
N VAL A 76 -5.29 5.24 5.56
CA VAL A 76 -5.55 4.10 4.69
C VAL A 76 -5.02 2.86 5.39
N GLU A 77 -5.87 1.86 5.58
CA GLU A 77 -5.49 0.59 6.20
C GLU A 77 -5.96 -0.58 5.33
N MET A 78 -5.09 -1.57 5.13
CA MET A 78 -5.39 -2.76 4.33
C MET A 78 -4.50 -3.94 4.74
N ALA A 79 -4.87 -5.15 4.31
CA ALA A 79 -4.07 -6.35 4.50
C ALA A 79 -2.83 -6.39 3.57
N ALA A 80 -1.86 -7.23 3.93
CA ALA A 80 -0.57 -7.29 3.24
C ALA A 80 -0.66 -7.77 1.78
N ASP A 81 -1.53 -8.74 1.52
CA ASP A 81 -1.86 -9.23 0.18
C ASP A 81 -2.44 -8.11 -0.70
N THR A 82 -3.44 -7.41 -0.19
CA THR A 82 -4.13 -6.29 -0.84
C THR A 82 -3.16 -5.16 -1.15
N TRP A 83 -2.25 -4.84 -0.22
CA TRP A 83 -1.21 -3.84 -0.47
C TRP A 83 -0.28 -4.24 -1.61
N VAL A 84 0.21 -5.48 -1.62
CA VAL A 84 1.10 -5.96 -2.69
C VAL A 84 0.38 -5.98 -4.04
N GLU A 85 -0.87 -6.44 -4.09
CA GLU A 85 -1.68 -6.45 -5.31
C GLU A 85 -1.94 -5.03 -5.86
N LEU A 86 -2.31 -4.08 -5.00
CA LEU A 86 -2.51 -2.68 -5.40
C LEU A 86 -1.22 -2.01 -5.88
N ALA A 87 -0.15 -2.15 -5.10
CA ALA A 87 1.14 -1.54 -5.42
C ALA A 87 1.78 -2.11 -6.70
N THR A 88 1.41 -3.33 -7.09
CA THR A 88 1.90 -3.98 -8.32
C THR A 88 0.92 -3.91 -9.49
N GLY A 89 -0.29 -3.36 -9.27
CA GLY A 89 -1.33 -3.19 -10.29
C GLY A 89 -2.09 -4.47 -10.64
N ARG A 90 -2.09 -5.47 -9.76
CA ARG A 90 -2.89 -6.71 -9.92
C ARG A 90 -4.39 -6.46 -9.74
N ILE A 91 -4.75 -5.55 -8.85
CA ILE A 91 -6.13 -5.10 -8.63
C ILE A 91 -6.20 -3.57 -8.72
N GLY A 92 -7.38 -3.05 -9.06
CA GLY A 92 -7.60 -1.61 -9.11
C GLY A 92 -7.88 -1.01 -7.73
N TRP A 93 -7.49 0.25 -7.52
CA TRP A 93 -7.82 0.98 -6.29
C TRP A 93 -9.34 1.05 -6.03
N ALA A 94 -10.11 1.47 -7.05
CA ALA A 94 -11.56 1.62 -6.92
C ALA A 94 -12.26 0.29 -6.61
N GLU A 95 -11.79 -0.80 -7.21
CA GLU A 95 -12.26 -2.17 -6.97
C GLU A 95 -11.98 -2.59 -5.51
N ALA A 96 -10.74 -2.46 -5.05
CA ALA A 96 -10.35 -2.82 -3.68
C ALA A 96 -11.12 -2.03 -2.61
N VAL A 97 -11.43 -0.75 -2.88
CA VAL A 97 -12.28 0.06 -2.01
C VAL A 97 -13.74 -0.42 -2.04
N ALA A 98 -14.29 -0.68 -3.22
CA ALA A 98 -15.67 -1.15 -3.37
C ALA A 98 -15.91 -2.52 -2.71
N GLU A 99 -14.90 -3.39 -2.73
CA GLU A 99 -14.92 -4.70 -2.06
C GLU A 99 -14.65 -4.62 -0.54
N GLY A 100 -14.34 -3.43 -0.01
CA GLY A 100 -14.02 -3.24 1.40
C GLY A 100 -12.64 -3.78 1.82
N ARG A 101 -11.78 -4.14 0.86
CA ARG A 101 -10.40 -4.59 1.11
C ARG A 101 -9.49 -3.46 1.60
N VAL A 102 -9.88 -2.21 1.32
CA VAL A 102 -9.20 -1.00 1.79
C VAL A 102 -10.15 -0.21 2.70
N GLN A 103 -9.69 0.06 3.92
CA GLN A 103 -10.37 0.95 4.86
C GLN A 103 -9.78 2.35 4.77
N MET A 104 -10.62 3.35 4.55
CA MET A 104 -10.20 4.74 4.38
C MET A 104 -10.95 5.65 5.34
N SER A 105 -10.22 6.61 5.91
CA SER A 105 -10.78 7.71 6.68
C SER A 105 -10.14 9.01 6.25
N GLY A 106 -10.90 10.10 6.20
CA GLY A 106 -10.42 11.42 5.78
C GLY A 106 -10.50 11.69 4.28
N VAL A 107 -10.69 12.97 3.93
CA VAL A 107 -10.98 13.42 2.56
C VAL A 107 -9.80 13.34 1.58
N ARG A 108 -8.58 13.10 2.07
CA ARG A 108 -7.37 12.99 1.25
C ARG A 108 -6.78 11.57 1.25
N ALA A 109 -7.49 10.58 1.79
CA ALA A 109 -6.98 9.20 1.87
C ALA A 109 -6.96 8.47 0.50
N ASP A 110 -7.36 9.12 -0.59
CA ASP A 110 -7.33 8.52 -1.92
C ASP A 110 -5.89 8.37 -2.43
N LEU A 111 -5.45 7.13 -2.62
CA LEU A 111 -4.13 6.80 -3.16
C LEU A 111 -4.15 6.40 -4.65
N SER A 112 -5.29 6.48 -5.33
CA SER A 112 -5.44 6.06 -6.74
C SER A 112 -4.42 6.73 -7.67
N ALA A 113 -4.10 8.01 -7.45
CA ALA A 113 -3.12 8.75 -8.24
C ALA A 113 -1.66 8.36 -7.97
N TYR A 114 -1.39 7.57 -6.93
CA TYR A 114 -0.06 7.15 -6.50
C TYR A 114 0.19 5.65 -6.71
N LEU A 115 -0.80 4.91 -7.22
CA LEU A 115 -0.74 3.47 -7.45
C LEU A 115 -1.03 3.15 -8.93
N PRO A 116 -0.41 2.12 -9.52
CA PRO A 116 0.64 1.26 -8.93
C PRO A 116 2.00 1.97 -8.78
N LEU A 117 2.94 1.30 -8.08
CA LEU A 117 4.28 1.82 -7.73
C LEU A 117 5.37 1.48 -8.74
#